data_AF-A0A4Y6USY4-F1
#
_entry.id   AF-A0A4Y6USY4-F1
#
_cell.length_a   1.000
_cell.length_b   1.000
_cell.length_c   1.000
_cell.angle_alpha   90.00
_cell.angle_beta   90.00
_cell.angle_gamma   90.00
#
_symmetry.space_group_name_H-M   'P 1'
#
loop_
_entity.id
_entity.type
_entity.pdbx_description
1 polymer ?
#
loop_
_entity_poly.entity_id
_entity_poly.type
_entity_poly.pdbx_seq_one_letter_code
_entity_poly.pdbx_strand_id
1 'polypeptide(L)'
;MSSHPESSVETSPSAMTLGQCLNLLHKDLVLVDMASPGKPTHPVSKWKKLLALDAPGYELRTMSFNHGRTQKKSIVQIDGPRAWHEW
;
A
#
# COMPACT_ATOMS: atom_id res chain seq x y z
N MET A 1 -12.86 14.92 36.17
CA MET A 1 -12.27 13.57 36.08
C MET A 1 -13.20 12.80 35.16
N SER A 2 -12.84 12.43 33.94
CA SER A 2 -11.68 11.62 33.59
C SER A 2 -11.21 11.90 32.16
N SER A 3 -9.89 11.99 32.00
CA SER A 3 -9.20 12.04 30.72
C SER A 3 -9.03 10.62 30.19
N HIS A 4 -9.57 10.30 29.02
CA HIS A 4 -9.13 9.15 28.24
C HIS A 4 -8.33 9.66 27.04
N PRO A 5 -7.00 9.50 27.03
CA PRO A 5 -6.27 9.43 25.79
C PRO A 5 -6.35 7.98 25.30
N GLU A 6 -7.28 7.67 24.39
CA GLU A 6 -7.11 6.48 23.55
C GLU A 6 -5.92 6.76 22.63
N SER A 7 -4.75 6.32 23.09
CA SER A 7 -3.53 6.22 22.32
C SER A 7 -3.77 5.20 21.22
N SER A 8 -4.30 5.66 20.09
CA SER A 8 -4.22 4.92 18.84
C SER A 8 -2.75 4.82 18.50
N VAL A 9 -2.21 3.61 18.58
CA VAL A 9 -0.86 3.26 18.18
C VAL A 9 -0.61 3.80 16.77
N GLU A 10 0.05 4.95 16.68
CA GLU A 10 0.71 5.40 15.47
C GLU A 10 1.81 4.37 15.21
N THR A 11 1.43 3.31 14.49
CA THR A 11 2.41 2.51 13.77
C THR A 11 2.95 3.46 12.72
N SER A 12 3.95 4.27 13.07
CA SER A 12 4.73 5.00 12.07
C SER A 12 5.10 3.97 11.02
N PRO A 13 4.58 4.06 9.80
CA PRO A 13 4.94 3.10 8.79
C PRO A 13 6.42 3.35 8.55
N SER A 14 7.26 2.44 9.03
CA SER A 14 8.68 2.50 8.74
C SER A 14 8.79 2.63 7.23
N ALA A 15 9.35 3.75 6.76
CA ALA A 15 9.43 4.04 5.34
C ALA A 15 10.15 2.86 4.67
N MET A 16 9.41 2.10 3.88
CA MET A 16 9.88 0.93 3.16
C MET A 16 10.29 1.33 1.75
N THR A 17 11.04 0.46 1.09
CA THR A 17 11.18 0.55 -0.36
C THR A 17 9.94 0.02 -1.06
N LEU A 18 9.69 0.48 -2.29
CA LEU A 18 8.59 -0.02 -3.12
C LEU A 18 8.66 -1.55 -3.29
N GLY A 19 9.87 -2.10 -3.44
CA GLY A 19 10.11 -3.54 -3.54
C GLY A 19 9.73 -4.30 -2.28
N GLN A 20 10.01 -3.75 -1.09
CA GLN A 20 9.56 -4.33 0.18
C GLN A 20 8.04 -4.35 0.25
N CYS A 21 7.36 -3.24 -0.07
CA CYS A 21 5.90 -3.18 -0.10
C CYS A 21 5.31 -4.22 -1.06
N LEU A 22 5.86 -4.35 -2.28
CA LEU A 22 5.42 -5.34 -3.26
C LEU A 22 5.71 -6.79 -2.82
N ASN A 23 6.73 -7.03 -2.00
CA ASN A 23 7.03 -8.36 -1.46
C ASN A 23 6.07 -8.82 -0.36
N LEU A 24 5.40 -7.89 0.32
CA LEU A 24 4.36 -8.18 1.32
C LEU A 24 2.99 -8.50 0.70
N LEU A 25 2.89 -8.44 -0.62
CA LEU A 25 1.68 -8.72 -1.38
C LEU A 25 1.77 -10.06 -2.13
N HIS A 26 0.62 -10.71 -2.31
CA HIS A 26 0.54 -11.91 -3.13
C HIS A 26 0.92 -11.59 -4.58
N LYS A 27 1.72 -12.45 -5.22
CA LYS A 27 2.29 -12.21 -6.56
C LYS A 27 1.25 -12.01 -7.66
N ASP A 28 0.07 -12.60 -7.50
CA ASP A 28 -1.05 -12.54 -8.46
C ASP A 28 -2.07 -11.45 -8.10
N LEU A 29 -1.85 -10.73 -6.99
CA LEU A 29 -2.71 -9.60 -6.62
C LEU A 29 -2.61 -8.52 -7.69
N VAL A 30 -3.75 -8.07 -8.20
CA VAL A 30 -3.81 -7.05 -9.24
C VAL A 30 -3.81 -5.67 -8.59
N LEU A 31 -2.86 -4.85 -9.01
CA LEU A 31 -2.72 -3.47 -8.55
C LEU A 31 -3.05 -2.48 -9.67
N VAL A 32 -3.75 -1.43 -9.29
CA VAL A 32 -4.12 -0.29 -10.13
C VAL A 32 -3.25 0.90 -9.78
N ASP A 33 -2.58 1.47 -10.76
CA ASP A 33 -1.83 2.71 -10.60
C ASP A 33 -2.78 3.91 -10.58
N MET A 34 -2.91 4.55 -9.42
CA MET A 34 -3.80 5.68 -9.22
C MET A 34 -3.26 6.99 -9.82
N ALA A 35 -1.96 7.06 -10.13
CA ALA A 35 -1.37 8.21 -10.80
C ALA A 35 -1.64 8.19 -12.32
N SER A 36 -2.12 7.07 -12.87
CA SER A 36 -2.47 6.92 -14.27
C SER A 36 -3.76 6.10 -14.44
N PRO A 37 -4.91 6.63 -13.99
CA PRO A 37 -6.19 5.96 -14.14
C PRO A 37 -6.49 5.67 -15.62
N GLY A 38 -6.96 4.47 -15.91
CA GLY A 38 -7.23 4.01 -17.29
C GLY A 38 -6.10 3.24 -17.97
N LYS A 39 -4.91 3.17 -17.36
CA LYS A 39 -3.87 2.20 -17.79
C LYS A 39 -4.23 0.78 -17.36
N PRO A 40 -3.77 -0.25 -18.11
CA PRO A 40 -4.01 -1.63 -17.75
C PRO A 40 -3.47 -1.94 -16.35
N THR A 41 -4.30 -2.59 -15.54
CA THR A 41 -3.88 -3.10 -14.24
C THR A 41 -2.91 -4.27 -14.42
N HIS A 42 -1.99 -4.44 -13.49
CA HIS A 42 -0.98 -5.49 -13.56
C HIS A 42 -0.89 -6.26 -12.25
N PRO A 43 -0.60 -7.57 -12.29
CA PRO A 43 -0.31 -8.32 -11.08
C PRO A 43 1.01 -7.83 -10.46
N VAL A 44 1.13 -7.97 -9.14
CA VAL A 44 2.33 -7.62 -8.36
C VAL A 44 3.61 -8.18 -8.99
N SER A 45 3.58 -9.43 -9.48
CA SER A 45 4.72 -10.07 -10.16
C SER A 45 5.22 -9.32 -11.40
N LYS A 46 4.31 -8.65 -12.12
CA LYS A 46 4.65 -7.81 -13.28
C LYS A 46 5.12 -6.43 -12.85
N TRP A 47 4.47 -5.82 -11.84
CA TRP A 47 4.91 -4.54 -11.28
C TRP A 47 6.35 -4.59 -10.74
N LYS A 48 6.74 -5.71 -10.11
CA LYS A 48 8.11 -5.90 -9.63
C LYS A 48 9.18 -5.83 -10.73
N LYS A 49 8.80 -6.08 -11.98
CA LYS A 49 9.70 -6.02 -13.15
C LYS A 49 9.68 -4.66 -13.84
N LEU A 50 8.62 -3.87 -13.64
CA LEU A 50 8.40 -2.60 -14.33
C LEU A 50 8.83 -1.39 -13.49
N LEU A 51 8.84 -1.51 -12.16
CA LEU A 51 9.10 -0.41 -11.24
C LEU A 51 10.50 -0.48 -10.65
N ALA A 52 11.02 0.70 -10.25
CA ALA A 52 12.25 0.79 -9.49
C ALA A 52 12.02 0.31 -8.05
N LEU A 53 12.45 -0.91 -7.74
CA LEU A 53 12.17 -1.57 -6.46
C LEU A 53 12.87 -0.90 -5.27
N ASP A 54 14.05 -0.34 -5.49
CA ASP A 54 14.86 0.31 -4.45
C ASP A 54 14.39 1.73 -4.12
N ALA A 55 13.32 2.21 -4.76
CA ALA A 55 12.76 3.53 -4.48
C ALA A 55 12.27 3.59 -3.02
N PRO A 56 12.85 4.45 -2.17
CA PRO A 56 12.45 4.58 -0.77
C PRO A 56 11.19 5.45 -0.63
N GLY A 57 10.68 5.53 0.59
CA GLY A 57 9.57 6.42 0.93
C GLY A 57 8.22 5.88 0.51
N TYR A 58 8.01 4.56 0.68
CA TYR A 58 6.71 3.93 0.48
C TYR A 58 6.22 3.27 1.75
N GLU A 59 4.91 3.11 1.82
CA GLU A 59 4.25 2.39 2.90
C GLU A 59 3.15 1.48 2.34
N LEU A 60 2.91 0.38 3.06
CA LEU A 60 1.80 -0.51 2.78
C LEU A 60 0.66 -0.19 3.75
N ARG A 61 -0.47 0.27 3.22
CA ARG A 61 -1.70 0.45 3.98
C ARG A 61 -2.62 -0.75 3.79
N THR A 62 -3.30 -1.14 4.87
CA THR A 62 -4.37 -2.14 4.82
C THR A 62 -5.66 -1.49 5.30
N MET A 63 -6.66 -1.44 4.44
CA MET A 63 -7.99 -0.97 4.78
C MET A 63 -8.90 -2.17 5.05
N SER A 64 -9.53 -2.18 6.22
CA SER A 64 -10.49 -3.21 6.60
C SER A 64 -11.92 -2.69 6.39
N PHE A 65 -12.74 -3.50 5.74
CA PHE A 65 -14.16 -3.26 5.46
C PHE A 65 -14.98 -4.38 6.10
N ASN A 66 -16.29 -4.16 6.25
CA ASN A 66 -17.23 -5.18 6.74
C ASN A 66 -16.79 -5.80 8.07
N HIS A 67 -16.43 -4.97 9.06
CA HIS A 67 -15.92 -5.42 10.37
C HIS A 67 -14.69 -6.35 10.27
N GLY A 68 -13.84 -6.14 9.27
CA GLY A 68 -12.61 -6.92 9.06
C GLY A 68 -12.78 -8.14 8.15
N ARG A 69 -13.99 -8.45 7.67
CA ARG A 69 -14.21 -9.57 6.73
C ARG A 69 -13.53 -9.36 5.38
N THR A 70 -13.37 -8.12 4.94
CA THR A 70 -12.69 -7.80 3.69
C THR A 70 -11.55 -6.85 3.99
N GLN A 71 -10.34 -7.20 3.60
CA GLN A 71 -9.19 -6.32 3.70
C GLN A 71 -8.67 -6.02 2.31
N LYS A 72 -8.50 -4.74 1.97
CA LYS A 72 -7.82 -4.32 0.75
C LYS A 72 -6.49 -3.70 1.08
N LYS A 73 -5.49 -3.98 0.27
CA LYS A 73 -4.14 -3.43 0.42
C LYS A 73 -3.89 -2.31 -0.58
N SER A 74 -3.10 -1.33 -0.17
CA SER A 74 -2.59 -0.28 -1.05
C SER A 74 -1.15 0.06 -0.69
N ILE A 75 -0.36 0.38 -1.72
CA ILE A 75 0.99 0.91 -1.57
C ILE A 75 0.93 2.39 -1.87
N VAL A 76 1.46 3.22 -0.99
CA VAL A 76 1.41 4.68 -1.11
C VAL A 76 2.80 5.25 -0.95
N GLN A 77 3.13 6.25 -1.76
CA GLN A 77 4.34 7.02 -1.58
C GLN A 77 4.13 8.03 -0.44
N ILE A 78 5.03 8.03 0.52
CA ILE A 78 5.08 9.01 1.61
C ILE A 78 5.40 10.36 0.98
N ASP A 79 4.56 11.36 1.27
CA ASP A 79 4.64 12.73 0.72
C ASP A 79 4.65 12.81 -0.82
N GLY A 80 4.18 11.77 -1.51
CA GLY A 80 4.19 11.67 -2.96
C GLY A 80 2.82 11.37 -3.57
N PRO A 81 2.63 11.65 -4.88
CA PRO A 81 1.35 11.42 -5.55
C PRO A 81 1.13 9.96 -5.97
N ARG A 82 2.15 9.09 -5.86
CA ARG A 82 2.04 7.71 -6.35
C ARG A 82 1.32 6.83 -5.35
N ALA A 83 0.33 6.12 -5.84
CA ALA A 83 -0.38 5.11 -5.08
C ALA A 83 -0.78 3.95 -5.99
N TRP A 84 -0.71 2.73 -5.46
CA TRP A 84 -1.23 1.52 -6.09
C TRP A 84 -2.28 0.89 -5.19
N HIS A 85 -3.46 0.63 -5.74
CA HIS A 85 -4.57 0.06 -5.00
C HIS A 85 -4.88 -1.35 -5.51
N GLU A 86 -5.23 -2.24 -4.59
CA GLU A 86 -5.83 -3.52 -4.94
C GLU A 86 -7.17 -3.31 -5.67
N TRP A 87 -7.28 -3.92 -6.85
CA TRP A 87 -8.49 -3.94 -7.67
C TRP A 87 -9.60 -4.74 -7.00
#